data_AF-A0A0M9UM01-F1
#
_entry.id   AF-A0A0M9UM01-F1
#
_cell.length_a   1.000
_cell.length_b   1.000
_cell.length_c   1.000
_cell.angle_alpha   90.00
_cell.angle_beta   90.00
_cell.angle_gamma   90.00
#
_symmetry.space_group_name_H-M   'P 1'
#
loop_
_entity.id
_entity.type
_entity.pdbx_description
1 polymer ?
#
loop_
_entity_poly.entity_id
_entity_poly.type
_entity_poly.pdbx_seq_one_letter_code
_entity_poly.pdbx_strand_id
1 'polypeptide(L)' 'MIMILGDEPPEPYDQPRGTCPVCGSGQVTHHPLGGPDPRLDEEDPPWVQWQGCLLVFSDRTCEDCGAWWDVESDEDEEE' A
#
# COMPACT_ATOMS: atom_id res chain seq x y z
N MET A 1 0.31 -15.93 -31.68
CA MET A 1 1.06 -16.48 -30.54
C MET A 1 1.56 -15.28 -29.77
N ILE A 2 0.89 -14.91 -28.67
CA ILE A 2 1.23 -13.72 -27.87
C ILE A 2 2.30 -14.20 -26.87
N MET A 3 3.50 -13.62 -26.94
CA MET A 3 4.57 -13.93 -26.00
C MET A 3 4.32 -13.14 -24.72
N ILE A 4 4.04 -13.85 -23.62
CA ILE A 4 4.00 -13.30 -22.26
C ILE A 4 5.44 -12.87 -21.96
N LEU A 5 5.71 -11.57 -21.99
CA LEU A 5 6.99 -10.99 -21.56
C LEU A 5 7.04 -11.12 -20.03
N GLY A 6 7.95 -11.97 -19.55
CA GLY A 6 8.49 -12.02 -18.18
C GLY A 6 7.54 -11.60 -17.05
N ASP A 7 6.68 -12.51 -16.62
CA ASP A 7 6.05 -12.49 -15.29
C ASP A 7 7.11 -12.92 -14.25
N GLU A 8 8.19 -12.14 -14.11
CA GLU A 8 9.04 -12.27 -12.94
C GLU A 8 8.26 -11.60 -11.80
N PRO A 9 7.82 -12.36 -10.78
CA PRO A 9 7.12 -11.76 -9.65
C PRO A 9 8.04 -10.67 -9.10
N PRO A 10 7.52 -9.46 -8.81
CA PRO A 10 8.34 -8.36 -8.35
C PRO A 10 9.20 -8.87 -7.20
N GLU A 11 10.51 -8.60 -7.26
CA GLU A 11 11.43 -9.00 -6.19
C GLU A 11 10.82 -8.57 -4.85
N PRO A 12 10.81 -9.45 -3.84
CA PRO A 12 10.15 -9.15 -2.58
C PRO A 12 10.74 -7.87 -2.02
N TYR A 13 9.90 -6.86 -1.90
CA TYR A 13 10.28 -5.59 -1.31
C TYR A 13 10.53 -5.83 0.19
N ASP A 14 11.80 -6.00 0.57
CA ASP A 14 12.25 -6.32 1.93
C ASP A 14 12.29 -5.11 2.89
N GLN A 15 11.89 -3.91 2.43
CA GLN A 15 11.77 -2.77 3.32
C GLN A 15 10.51 -2.90 4.20
N PRO A 16 10.57 -2.51 5.48
CA PRO A 16 9.48 -2.71 6.41
C PRO A 16 8.25 -1.90 6.00
N ARG A 17 7.18 -2.58 5.58
CA ARG A 17 5.84 -2.03 5.25
C ARG A 17 5.10 -1.43 6.45
N GLY A 18 5.76 -1.39 7.61
CA GLY A 18 5.16 -1.24 8.93
C GLY A 18 4.78 -2.59 9.54
N THR A 19 4.35 -2.54 10.80
CA THR A 19 3.92 -3.72 11.56
C THR A 19 2.49 -3.52 12.00
N CYS A 20 1.66 -4.55 11.85
CA CYS A 20 0.29 -4.51 12.37
C CYS A 20 0.32 -4.29 13.90
N PRO A 21 -0.33 -3.22 14.41
CA PRO A 21 -0.33 -2.94 15.85
C PRO A 21 -1.15 -3.96 16.66
N VAL A 22 -1.96 -4.78 15.99
CA VAL A 22 -2.83 -5.78 16.63
C VAL A 22 -2.14 -7.14 16.76
N CYS A 23 -1.56 -7.66 15.66
CA CYS A 23 -0.99 -9.01 15.64
C CYS A 23 0.53 -9.08 15.45
N GLY A 24 1.19 -7.96 15.15
CA GLY A 24 2.63 -7.93 14.92
C GLY A 24 3.08 -8.42 13.54
N SER A 25 2.16 -8.72 12.62
CA SER A 25 2.50 -9.16 11.26
C SER A 25 3.05 -8.01 10.41
N GLY A 26 3.99 -8.32 9.50
CA GLY A 26 4.49 -7.41 8.46
C GLY A 26 3.72 -7.48 7.14
N GLN A 27 2.66 -8.29 7.05
CA GLN A 27 1.79 -8.35 5.88
C GLN A 27 0.79 -7.18 5.91
N VAL A 28 1.29 -6.01 5.52
CA VAL A 28 0.55 -4.74 5.55
C VAL A 28 0.36 -4.22 4.12
N THR A 29 -0.90 -3.91 3.79
CA THR A 29 -1.33 -3.27 2.55
C THR A 29 -1.60 -1.79 2.81
N HIS A 30 -1.11 -0.93 1.93
CA HIS A 30 -1.28 0.52 2.00
C HIS A 30 -2.42 0.94 1.08
N HIS A 31 -3.20 1.90 1.53
CA HIS A 31 -4.41 2.36 0.87
C HIS A 31 -4.37 3.87 0.63
N PRO A 32 -3.42 4.37 -0.18
CA PRO A 32 -3.29 5.79 -0.42
C PRO A 32 -4.56 6.35 -1.07
N LEU A 33 -4.91 7.56 -0.62
CA LEU A 33 -5.96 8.35 -1.24
C LEU A 33 -5.52 8.84 -2.63
N GLY A 34 -6.49 8.90 -3.53
CA GLY A 34 -6.27 9.35 -4.91
C GLY A 34 -6.07 8.18 -5.86
N GLY A 35 -5.15 8.33 -6.80
CA GLY A 35 -4.88 7.33 -7.82
C GLY A 35 -3.44 7.41 -8.32
N PRO A 36 -3.02 6.40 -9.11
CA PRO A 36 -1.67 6.35 -9.66
C PRO A 36 -1.34 7.62 -10.43
N ASP A 37 -0.12 8.14 -10.27
CA ASP A 37 0.33 9.28 -11.10
C ASP A 37 0.52 8.78 -12.54
N PRO A 38 -0.27 9.27 -13.51
CA PRO A 38 -0.24 8.76 -14.88
C PRO A 38 1.02 9.16 -15.66
N ARG A 39 1.93 9.93 -15.05
CA ARG A 39 3.24 10.29 -15.65
C ARG A 39 4.35 9.35 -15.19
N LEU A 40 4.12 8.56 -14.15
CA LEU A 40 5.00 7.47 -13.76
C LEU A 40 4.59 6.25 -14.59
N ASP A 41 5.49 5.81 -15.48
CA ASP A 41 5.30 4.60 -16.31
C ASP A 41 5.55 3.31 -15.49
N GLU A 42 5.67 3.42 -14.16
CA GLU A 42 5.93 2.34 -13.24
C GLU A 42 4.61 1.76 -12.71
N GLU A 43 4.47 0.44 -12.77
CA GLU A 43 3.34 -0.27 -12.18
C GLU A 43 3.38 -0.13 -10.65
N ASP A 44 2.23 0.12 -10.03
CA ASP A 44 2.14 0.22 -8.57
C ASP A 44 2.57 -1.10 -7.90
N PRO A 45 3.22 -1.03 -6.72
CA PRO A 45 3.55 -2.22 -5.96
C PRO A 45 2.27 -2.98 -5.58
N PRO A 46 2.30 -4.33 -5.53
CA PRO A 46 1.10 -5.15 -5.23
C PRO A 46 0.56 -4.97 -3.81
N TRP A 47 1.32 -4.33 -2.92
CA TRP A 47 0.91 -3.99 -1.54
C TRP A 47 0.33 -2.58 -1.44
N VAL A 48 0.17 -1.87 -2.55
CA VAL A 48 -0.53 -0.58 -2.64
C VAL A 48 -1.87 -0.81 -3.33
N GLN A 49 -2.95 -0.35 -2.70
CA GLN A 49 -4.28 -0.38 -3.29
C GLN A 49 -4.95 0.99 -3.17
N TRP A 50 -4.93 1.75 -4.26
CA TRP A 50 -5.57 3.06 -4.36
C TRP A 50 -7.06 3.00 -4.05
N GLN A 51 -7.50 3.79 -3.07
CA GLN A 51 -8.90 3.83 -2.66
C GLN A 51 -9.72 4.90 -3.40
N GLY A 52 -9.13 5.67 -4.33
CA GLY A 52 -9.82 6.79 -4.95
C GLY A 52 -10.14 7.91 -3.96
N CYS A 53 -11.15 8.72 -4.25
CA CYS A 53 -11.60 9.82 -3.37
C CYS A 53 -12.75 9.38 -2.45
N LEU A 54 -12.53 8.34 -1.64
CA LEU A 54 -13.55 7.88 -0.69
C LEU A 54 -13.59 8.74 0.57
N LEU A 55 -14.80 9.05 1.04
CA LEU A 55 -15.07 9.79 2.28
C LEU A 55 -14.70 9.01 3.56
N VAL A 56 -14.58 7.69 3.44
CA VAL A 56 -14.15 6.80 4.51
C VAL A 56 -13.08 5.90 3.92
N PHE A 57 -11.87 6.01 4.44
CA PHE A 57 -10.72 5.21 4.05
C PHE A 57 -9.91 4.90 5.32
N SER A 58 -9.11 3.84 5.24
CA SER A 58 -8.07 3.55 6.23
C SER A 58 -6.75 3.57 5.50
N ASP A 59 -5.70 4.12 6.11
CA ASP A 59 -4.39 4.19 5.47
C ASP A 59 -3.78 2.79 5.26
N ARG A 60 -4.05 1.86 6.19
CA ARG A 60 -3.43 0.52 6.18
C ARG A 60 -4.39 -0.60 6.57
N THR A 61 -4.14 -1.78 6.00
CA THR A 61 -4.80 -3.04 6.36
C THR A 61 -3.77 -4.13 6.60
N CYS A 62 -4.00 -5.00 7.59
CA CYS A 62 -3.21 -6.21 7.78
C CYS A 62 -3.90 -7.40 7.11
N GLU A 63 -3.18 -8.09 6.22
CA GLU A 63 -3.73 -9.27 5.53
C GLU A 63 -3.85 -10.50 6.44
N ASP A 64 -3.10 -10.53 7.54
CA ASP A 64 -3.06 -11.69 8.44
C ASP A 64 -4.24 -11.70 9.44
N CYS A 65 -4.52 -10.56 10.09
CA CYS A 65 -5.59 -10.45 11.08
C CYS A 65 -6.81 -9.62 10.61
N GLY A 66 -6.71 -8.96 9.46
CA GLY A 66 -7.78 -8.10 8.93
C GLY A 66 -7.97 -6.80 9.71
N ALA A 67 -7.00 -6.38 10.53
CA ALA A 67 -7.05 -5.10 11.21
C ALA A 67 -6.81 -3.94 10.22
N TRP A 68 -7.44 -2.79 10.50
CA TRP A 68 -7.42 -1.58 9.70
C TRP A 68 -6.99 -0.47 10.66
N TRP A 69 -6.08 0.40 10.23
CA TRP A 69 -5.70 1.57 11.03
C TRP A 69 -5.28 2.72 10.15
N ASP A 70 -5.49 3.91 10.67
CA ASP A 70 -5.02 5.15 10.09
C ASP A 70 -3.61 5.41 10.61
N VAL A 71 -2.73 5.83 9.71
CA VAL A 71 -1.46 6.43 10.13
C VAL A 71 -1.79 7.89 10.28
N GLU A 72 -1.61 8.42 11.49
CA GLU A 72 -1.52 9.85 11.68
C GLU A 72 -0.39 10.36 10.78
N SER A 73 -0.74 11.05 9.69
CA SER A 73 0.22 11.84 8.94
C SER A 73 0.82 12.81 9.95
N ASP A 74 2.12 12.72 10.19
CA ASP A 74 2.92 13.66 10.98
C ASP A 74 3.04 15.00 10.22
N GLU A 75 1.93 15.50 9.68
CA GLU A 75 1.78 16.78 8.97
C GLU A 75 1.24 17.86 9.92
N ASP A 76 1.49 17.72 11.22
CA ASP A 76 1.25 18.72 12.26
C ASP A 76 2.60 19.18 12.85
N GLU A 77 3.51 19.69 11.99
CA GLU A 77 4.59 20.56 12.46
C GLU A 77 4.93 21.62 11.39
N GLU A 78 3.93 22.37 10.94
CA GLU A 78 4.13 23.70 10.33
C GLU A 78 3.78 24.76 11.39
N GLU A 79 4.80 25.18 12.16
CA GLU A 79 4.74 26.26 13.16
C GLU A 79 4.37 27.63 12.54
#